data_AF-A0A1E1MPT8-F1
#
_entry.id   AF-A0A1E1MPT8-F1
#
_cell.length_a   1.000
_cell.length_b   1.000
_cell.length_c   1.000
_cell.angle_alpha   90.00
_cell.angle_beta   90.00
_cell.angle_gamma   90.00
#
_symmetry.space_group_name_H-M   'P 1'
#
loop_
_entity.id
_entity.type
_entity.pdbx_description
1 polymer ?
#
loop_
_entity_poly.entity_id
_entity_poly.type
_entity_poly.pdbx_seq_one_letter_code
_entity_poly.pdbx_strand_id
1 'polypeptide(L)'
;MFVKAILIILLQVTGFFAQDLDSNGLSLADKVLAIERLLLTPGTIIFPVTPCNLTLNGPPPEISGAQTAAQWVRTVFHDFITANISAGTGGLDASVGFEADRDENLGLVFSTMARPRQSFINETIMGFNLFSTLEVSTADFIALGLAVSLLSCDPNKRMIKLRAGRIDATKAGPEGVPRAEDSVAKSNATFIKAGFTTKEMIQSIACGHTIGGIHRRNHPEIVLDDEVTGGGPDFDGADTFDSTPFVYENKNVEEYLSAKGKAGGPLVTSKNTTFRSDFRIFNSDLNKTIIAMSTPQTFLDTCFAVFEKMMDTVPRGMKLSEPITPRRWILRESHLDLSRSGVVQYSGNITTYSRGGPPVPNQAIYYYSTEGNGNTGYPLLSGPKVIQDNIVNHVISDPFGDIAYYSFSDSIHTPTVKSINIQDINKKDSYTENINLNIFVVPSQTYRDNTDPNRPKFVIRAALLTTLSSPTTKLNGIFYWAAAQQLSKAPKYTQIKFQLTSFKTSGLYTIFQGLVAQPGESAPGGGGLSVDVLLGTTQRSVKTNLGSFNIPFIGTCSKADMKLCGV
;
A
#
# COMPACT_ATOMS: atom_id res chain seq x y z
N MET A 1 12.28 21.55 48.90
CA MET A 1 12.98 21.38 47.61
C MET A 1 12.22 20.35 46.79
N PHE A 2 11.29 20.83 45.95
CA PHE A 2 10.46 20.03 45.05
C PHE A 2 11.00 20.23 43.64
N VAL A 3 11.33 19.15 42.92
CA VAL A 3 11.49 19.18 41.47
C VAL A 3 10.48 18.21 40.89
N LYS A 4 9.48 18.79 40.20
CA LYS A 4 8.36 18.13 39.55
C LYS A 4 8.80 17.38 38.30
N ALA A 5 8.21 16.20 38.11
CA ALA A 5 8.19 15.46 36.87
C ALA A 5 7.63 16.32 35.72
N ILE A 6 8.36 16.39 34.62
CA ILE A 6 7.91 16.98 33.36
C ILE A 6 7.05 15.95 32.65
N LEU A 7 5.75 16.23 32.64
CA LEU A 7 4.72 15.54 31.88
C LEU A 7 4.98 15.80 30.38
N ILE A 8 5.26 14.73 29.63
CA ILE A 8 5.26 14.74 28.16
C ILE A 8 3.80 14.89 27.72
N ILE A 9 3.34 16.13 27.60
CA ILE A 9 2.21 16.49 26.76
C ILE A 9 2.81 16.80 25.39
N LEU A 10 2.87 15.80 24.51
CA LEU A 10 2.97 16.09 23.08
C LEU A 10 1.65 16.75 22.70
N LEU A 11 1.63 18.07 22.64
CA LEU A 11 0.56 18.84 22.03
C LEU A 11 0.38 18.33 20.59
N GLN A 12 -0.74 17.66 20.32
CA GLN A 12 -1.36 17.60 18.98
C GLN A 12 -1.96 18.97 18.64
N VAL A 13 -1.14 20.01 18.69
CA VAL A 13 -1.43 21.28 18.04
C VAL A 13 -0.62 21.29 16.74
N THR A 14 -1.06 20.48 15.77
CA THR A 14 -0.86 20.88 14.37
C THR A 14 -1.85 22.00 14.13
N GLY A 15 -1.48 23.19 14.59
CA GLY A 15 -2.01 24.42 14.05
C GLY A 15 -1.82 24.40 12.53
N PHE A 16 -2.66 25.18 11.87
CA PHE A 16 -2.71 25.52 10.44
C PHE A 16 -1.38 26.08 9.87
N PHE A 17 -0.22 25.54 10.23
CA PHE A 17 1.02 25.72 9.50
C PHE A 17 0.97 24.77 8.31
N ALA A 18 1.03 25.36 7.12
CA ALA A 18 0.98 24.68 5.83
C ALA A 18 1.83 23.40 5.85
N GLN A 19 1.17 22.24 5.93
CA GLN A 19 1.82 21.01 5.53
C GLN A 19 2.05 21.13 4.03
N ASP A 20 3.27 20.83 3.58
CA ASP A 20 3.55 20.73 2.15
C ASP A 20 2.62 19.67 1.55
N LEU A 21 1.69 20.14 0.73
CA LEU A 21 0.79 19.27 0.00
C LEU A 21 1.43 18.89 -1.33
N ASP A 22 1.27 17.63 -1.74
CA ASP A 22 1.67 17.21 -3.07
C ASP A 22 0.72 17.74 -4.16
N SER A 23 0.98 17.38 -5.42
CA SER A 23 0.19 17.82 -6.57
C SER A 23 -1.28 17.38 -6.52
N ASN A 24 -1.61 16.37 -5.73
CA ASN A 24 -2.97 15.89 -5.49
C ASN A 24 -3.61 16.55 -4.26
N GLY A 25 -2.86 17.41 -3.58
CA GLY A 25 -3.30 18.13 -2.41
C GLY A 25 -3.34 17.25 -1.16
N LEU A 26 -2.43 16.27 -1.06
CA LEU A 26 -2.27 15.37 0.07
C LEU A 26 -1.03 15.71 0.88
N SER A 27 -1.15 15.64 2.20
CA SER A 27 -0.02 15.74 3.12
C SER A 27 0.65 14.38 3.33
N LEU A 28 1.88 14.39 3.87
CA LEU A 28 2.52 13.16 4.33
C LEU A 28 1.70 12.45 5.43
N ALA A 29 0.96 13.20 6.25
CA ALA A 29 0.11 12.63 7.30
C ALA A 29 -1.07 11.85 6.71
N ASP A 30 -1.65 12.32 5.59
CA ASP A 30 -2.72 11.61 4.88
C ASP A 30 -2.22 10.27 4.32
N LYS A 31 -1.00 10.25 3.76
CA LYS A 31 -0.36 9.04 3.24
C LYS A 31 -0.08 8.02 4.36
N VAL A 32 0.45 8.48 5.49
CA VAL A 32 0.64 7.62 6.68
C VAL A 32 -0.70 7.05 7.15
N LEU A 33 -1.72 7.89 7.27
CA LEU A 33 -3.05 7.46 7.71
C LEU A 33 -3.64 6.41 6.75
N ALA A 34 -3.47 6.57 5.45
CA ALA A 34 -3.94 5.60 4.46
C ALA A 34 -3.24 4.24 4.60
N ILE A 35 -1.91 4.22 4.76
CA ILE A 35 -1.18 2.95 4.98
C ILE A 35 -1.58 2.30 6.31
N GLU A 36 -1.75 3.07 7.40
CA GLU A 36 -2.24 2.52 8.67
C GLU A 36 -3.64 1.91 8.54
N ARG A 37 -4.53 2.53 7.76
CA ARG A 37 -5.86 1.98 7.48
C ARG A 37 -5.75 0.65 6.73
N LEU A 38 -4.91 0.57 5.70
CA LEU A 38 -4.66 -0.67 4.95
C LEU A 38 -4.09 -1.77 5.85
N LEU A 39 -3.11 -1.45 6.70
CA LEU A 39 -2.51 -2.39 7.66
C LEU A 39 -3.53 -2.96 8.65
N LEU A 40 -4.63 -2.23 8.92
CA LEU A 40 -5.71 -2.65 9.80
C LEU A 40 -6.96 -3.12 9.03
N THR A 41 -6.81 -3.45 7.74
CA THR A 41 -7.84 -4.05 6.90
C THR A 41 -7.39 -5.44 6.45
N PRO A 42 -7.78 -6.49 7.19
CA PRO A 42 -7.45 -7.87 6.84
C PRO A 42 -7.84 -8.19 5.39
N GLY A 43 -6.99 -8.97 4.72
CA GLY A 43 -7.20 -9.37 3.33
C GLY A 43 -6.81 -8.36 2.25
N THR A 44 -6.66 -7.07 2.53
CA THR A 44 -6.32 -6.10 1.48
C THR A 44 -4.89 -6.24 0.98
N ILE A 45 -3.92 -6.08 1.87
CA ILE A 45 -2.50 -6.09 1.49
C ILE A 45 -1.99 -7.52 1.27
N ILE A 46 -2.59 -8.47 1.96
CA ILE A 46 -2.08 -9.83 2.08
C ILE A 46 -2.53 -10.70 0.91
N PHE A 47 -3.73 -10.48 0.40
CA PHE A 47 -4.25 -11.22 -0.74
C PHE A 47 -3.30 -11.24 -1.97
N PRO A 48 -2.69 -10.12 -2.39
CA PRO A 48 -1.76 -10.12 -3.53
C PRO A 48 -0.34 -10.60 -3.20
N VAL A 49 -0.07 -11.06 -1.97
CA VAL A 49 1.27 -11.51 -1.53
C VAL A 49 1.26 -12.96 -1.06
N THR A 50 0.19 -13.41 -0.39
CA THR A 50 0.12 -14.72 0.26
C THR A 50 -0.50 -15.80 -0.63
N PRO A 51 -0.17 -17.09 -0.38
CA PRO A 51 0.68 -17.62 0.70
C PRO A 51 2.18 -17.40 0.46
N CYS A 52 3.02 -17.64 1.48
CA CYS A 52 4.46 -17.88 1.26
C CYS A 52 4.71 -19.24 0.56
N ASN A 53 3.69 -20.07 0.42
CA ASN A 53 3.73 -21.26 -0.41
C ASN A 53 3.60 -20.89 -1.90
N LEU A 54 3.66 -21.90 -2.75
CA LEU A 54 3.27 -21.80 -4.14
C LEU A 54 1.80 -21.36 -4.23
N THR A 55 1.50 -20.55 -5.24
CA THR A 55 0.14 -20.05 -5.49
C THR A 55 -0.79 -21.22 -5.85
N LEU A 56 -1.65 -21.63 -4.91
CA LEU A 56 -2.48 -22.85 -5.01
C LEU A 56 -3.98 -22.62 -5.30
N ASN A 57 -4.47 -21.38 -5.40
CA ASN A 57 -5.90 -21.10 -5.59
C ASN A 57 -6.24 -20.36 -6.91
N GLY A 58 -5.98 -21.05 -8.04
CA GLY A 58 -6.54 -20.79 -9.38
C GLY A 58 -5.72 -19.86 -10.27
N PRO A 59 -4.93 -20.38 -11.24
CA PRO A 59 -5.41 -20.76 -12.59
C PRO A 59 -5.00 -22.22 -12.94
N PRO A 60 -5.05 -22.78 -14.19
CA PRO A 60 -5.00 -24.23 -14.39
C PRO A 60 -3.67 -24.87 -13.92
N PRO A 61 -3.60 -26.21 -13.79
CA PRO A 61 -2.43 -26.97 -13.26
C PRO A 61 -1.06 -26.61 -13.85
N GLU A 62 -1.05 -25.87 -14.95
CA GLU A 62 0.09 -25.41 -15.75
C GLU A 62 0.84 -24.18 -15.17
N ILE A 63 0.35 -23.56 -14.08
CA ILE A 63 0.98 -22.42 -13.37
C ILE A 63 1.55 -22.84 -12.00
N SER A 64 1.55 -24.15 -11.73
CA SER A 64 2.12 -24.75 -10.52
C SER A 64 3.63 -24.42 -10.43
N GLY A 65 4.04 -23.72 -9.36
CA GLY A 65 5.45 -23.41 -9.09
C GLY A 65 5.82 -21.96 -8.77
N ALA A 66 4.94 -20.96 -8.97
CA ALA A 66 5.24 -19.57 -8.62
C ALA A 66 5.00 -19.27 -7.13
N GLN A 67 5.89 -18.49 -6.51
CA GLN A 67 5.75 -17.99 -5.13
C GLN A 67 5.65 -16.47 -5.12
N THR A 68 4.44 -15.94 -4.91
CA THR A 68 4.17 -14.49 -4.97
C THR A 68 5.00 -13.70 -3.95
N ALA A 69 5.21 -14.25 -2.75
CA ALA A 69 6.06 -13.62 -1.74
C ALA A 69 7.49 -13.35 -2.26
N ALA A 70 8.09 -14.32 -2.94
CA ALA A 70 9.43 -14.18 -3.54
C ALA A 70 9.44 -13.19 -4.72
N GLN A 71 8.35 -13.12 -5.51
CA GLN A 71 8.21 -12.12 -6.57
C GLN A 71 8.19 -10.70 -6.04
N TRP A 72 7.57 -10.45 -4.89
CA TRP A 72 7.61 -9.14 -4.24
C TRP A 72 9.00 -8.78 -3.72
N VAL A 73 9.72 -9.73 -3.09
CA VAL A 73 11.13 -9.52 -2.69
C VAL A 73 11.98 -9.14 -3.90
N ARG A 74 11.79 -9.84 -5.02
CA ARG A 74 12.47 -9.54 -6.28
C ARG A 74 12.05 -8.18 -6.86
N THR A 75 10.77 -7.83 -6.84
CA THR A 75 10.26 -6.54 -7.35
C THR A 75 10.93 -5.37 -6.65
N VAL A 76 11.04 -5.44 -5.32
CA VAL A 76 11.69 -4.39 -4.51
C VAL A 76 13.17 -4.27 -4.90
N PHE A 77 13.87 -5.41 -5.05
CA PHE A 77 15.26 -5.40 -5.49
C PHE A 77 15.43 -4.72 -6.86
N HIS A 78 14.58 -5.08 -7.83
CA HIS A 78 14.67 -4.60 -9.20
C HIS A 78 14.33 -3.11 -9.32
N ASP A 79 13.37 -2.61 -8.53
CA ASP A 79 13.04 -1.19 -8.49
C ASP A 79 14.17 -0.36 -7.84
N PHE A 80 14.72 -0.82 -6.71
CA PHE A 80 15.72 -0.04 -5.98
C PHE A 80 17.11 -0.02 -6.65
N ILE A 81 17.58 -1.14 -7.21
CA ILE A 81 19.02 -1.37 -7.43
C ILE A 81 19.61 -0.49 -8.54
N THR A 82 18.77 0.09 -9.39
CA THR A 82 19.18 1.03 -10.45
C THR A 82 19.38 2.46 -9.94
N ALA A 83 19.18 2.68 -8.62
CA ALA A 83 19.43 3.95 -7.96
C ALA A 83 20.84 4.51 -8.23
N ASN A 84 20.90 5.83 -8.26
CA ASN A 84 22.15 6.59 -8.28
C ASN A 84 22.12 7.62 -7.17
N ILE A 85 22.67 7.28 -6.01
CA ILE A 85 22.67 8.14 -4.81
C ILE A 85 23.39 9.47 -5.08
N SER A 86 24.50 9.42 -5.84
CA SER A 86 25.27 10.62 -6.20
C SER A 86 24.47 11.57 -7.09
N ALA A 87 23.73 11.04 -8.06
CA ALA A 87 22.83 11.84 -8.90
C ALA A 87 21.53 12.21 -8.19
N GLY A 88 21.15 11.46 -7.15
CA GLY A 88 19.89 11.64 -6.42
C GLY A 88 18.67 11.11 -7.20
N THR A 89 18.83 10.06 -8.00
CA THR A 89 17.79 9.53 -8.90
C THR A 89 17.55 8.04 -8.66
N GLY A 90 16.34 7.54 -8.96
CA GLY A 90 15.97 6.14 -8.78
C GLY A 90 15.83 5.77 -7.30
N GLY A 91 15.90 4.48 -7.01
CA GLY A 91 15.55 3.92 -5.71
C GLY A 91 14.15 3.33 -5.77
N LEU A 92 13.50 3.16 -4.62
CA LEU A 92 12.15 2.63 -4.57
C LEU A 92 11.13 3.71 -4.97
N ASP A 93 10.94 3.88 -6.28
CA ASP A 93 10.09 4.89 -6.90
C ASP A 93 9.08 4.30 -7.91
N ALA A 94 8.92 2.98 -7.95
CA ALA A 94 8.05 2.26 -8.89
C ALA A 94 8.38 2.48 -10.37
N SER A 95 9.58 2.97 -10.70
CA SER A 95 10.04 3.06 -12.09
C SER A 95 10.10 1.70 -12.75
N VAL A 96 10.28 0.61 -12.01
CA VAL A 96 10.26 -0.78 -12.50
C VAL A 96 8.98 -1.10 -13.30
N GLY A 97 7.86 -0.44 -13.00
CA GLY A 97 6.62 -0.61 -13.75
C GLY A 97 6.73 -0.23 -15.23
N PHE A 98 7.64 0.67 -15.59
CA PHE A 98 7.95 1.04 -16.98
C PHE A 98 9.06 0.19 -17.60
N GLU A 99 9.62 -0.73 -16.83
CA GLU A 99 10.80 -1.54 -17.17
C GLU A 99 10.44 -3.00 -17.39
N ALA A 100 9.14 -3.32 -17.40
CA ALA A 100 8.65 -4.68 -17.48
C ALA A 100 9.26 -5.41 -18.68
N ASP A 101 9.34 -4.80 -19.87
CA ASP A 101 9.81 -5.48 -21.09
C ASP A 101 11.34 -5.72 -21.14
N ARG A 102 12.10 -5.40 -20.09
CA ARG A 102 13.55 -5.63 -20.06
C ARG A 102 13.89 -7.08 -19.71
N ASP A 103 14.98 -7.58 -20.31
CA ASP A 103 15.51 -8.93 -20.04
C ASP A 103 15.81 -9.17 -18.56
N GLU A 104 16.18 -8.12 -17.82
CA GLU A 104 16.44 -8.22 -16.38
C GLU A 104 15.16 -8.52 -15.57
N ASN A 105 13.97 -8.29 -16.12
CA ASN A 105 12.68 -8.43 -15.44
C ASN A 105 11.89 -9.67 -15.87
N LEU A 106 12.51 -10.66 -16.54
CA LEU A 106 11.85 -11.90 -16.96
C LEU A 106 11.40 -12.77 -15.78
N GLY A 107 10.23 -13.40 -15.84
CA GLY A 107 9.78 -14.37 -14.84
C GLY A 107 8.43 -15.01 -15.14
N LEU A 108 8.12 -16.12 -14.49
CA LEU A 108 6.81 -16.77 -14.60
C LEU A 108 5.76 -16.05 -13.76
N VAL A 109 4.60 -15.76 -14.36
CA VAL A 109 3.40 -15.24 -13.68
C VAL A 109 2.12 -15.79 -14.33
N PHE A 110 0.98 -15.61 -13.67
CA PHE A 110 -0.32 -16.24 -13.98
C PHE A 110 -0.79 -16.17 -15.45
N SER A 111 -0.43 -15.12 -16.19
CA SER A 111 -0.87 -14.90 -17.58
C SER A 111 0.09 -15.44 -18.65
N THR A 112 1.25 -15.98 -18.27
CA THR A 112 2.40 -16.18 -19.18
C THR A 112 2.43 -17.49 -19.96
N MET A 113 1.38 -18.31 -19.87
CA MET A 113 1.38 -19.66 -20.47
C MET A 113 1.47 -19.67 -22.00
N ALA A 114 1.06 -18.59 -22.69
CA ALA A 114 1.07 -18.53 -24.15
C ALA A 114 2.34 -17.94 -24.78
N ARG A 115 3.29 -17.41 -23.98
CA ARG A 115 4.50 -16.75 -24.51
C ARG A 115 5.73 -17.00 -23.63
N PRO A 116 6.78 -17.69 -24.13
CA PRO A 116 8.05 -17.76 -23.42
C PRO A 116 8.63 -16.35 -23.30
N ARG A 117 9.15 -16.00 -22.11
CA ARG A 117 9.79 -14.71 -21.78
C ARG A 117 8.83 -13.51 -21.66
N GLN A 118 7.99 -13.54 -20.64
CA GLN A 118 7.28 -12.35 -20.15
C GLN A 118 7.80 -11.92 -18.79
N SER A 119 7.53 -10.67 -18.45
CA SER A 119 7.99 -10.06 -17.22
C SER A 119 7.02 -10.28 -16.07
N PHE A 120 7.57 -10.59 -14.90
CA PHE A 120 6.77 -10.78 -13.69
C PHE A 120 6.23 -9.46 -13.14
N ILE A 121 6.90 -8.34 -13.43
CA ILE A 121 6.62 -7.02 -12.84
C ILE A 121 5.18 -6.56 -13.09
N ASN A 122 4.68 -6.74 -14.31
CA ASN A 122 3.33 -6.28 -14.68
C ASN A 122 2.25 -6.92 -13.82
N GLU A 123 2.33 -8.25 -13.62
CA GLU A 123 1.36 -8.97 -12.79
C GLU A 123 1.55 -8.65 -11.30
N THR A 124 2.80 -8.54 -10.83
CA THR A 124 3.08 -8.19 -9.44
C THR A 124 2.50 -6.81 -9.10
N ILE A 125 2.77 -5.78 -9.92
CA ILE A 125 2.20 -4.43 -9.70
C ILE A 125 0.67 -4.43 -9.78
N MET A 126 0.10 -5.15 -10.76
CA MET A 126 -1.37 -5.24 -10.90
C MET A 126 -2.05 -5.84 -9.66
N GLY A 127 -1.36 -6.69 -8.89
CA GLY A 127 -1.89 -7.27 -7.65
C GLY A 127 -2.37 -6.22 -6.63
N PHE A 128 -1.72 -5.06 -6.54
CA PHE A 128 -2.14 -3.98 -5.63
C PHE A 128 -3.06 -2.94 -6.27
N ASN A 129 -3.27 -2.95 -7.58
CA ASN A 129 -4.12 -1.96 -8.25
C ASN A 129 -5.58 -2.01 -7.76
N LEU A 130 -6.04 -3.18 -7.28
CA LEU A 130 -7.35 -3.35 -6.66
C LEU A 130 -7.54 -2.48 -5.39
N PHE A 131 -6.44 -2.23 -4.66
CA PHE A 131 -6.41 -1.50 -3.40
C PHE A 131 -5.82 -0.10 -3.53
N SER A 132 -5.45 0.31 -4.75
CA SER A 132 -4.85 1.62 -5.00
C SER A 132 -5.82 2.75 -4.68
N THR A 133 -5.35 3.69 -3.86
CA THR A 133 -6.03 4.93 -3.53
C THR A 133 -5.14 6.12 -3.87
N LEU A 134 -5.72 7.32 -3.90
CA LEU A 134 -4.97 8.55 -4.20
C LEU A 134 -3.81 8.77 -3.22
N GLU A 135 -3.98 8.29 -1.98
CA GLU A 135 -3.06 8.46 -0.85
C GLU A 135 -1.89 7.49 -0.84
N VAL A 136 -1.96 6.36 -1.57
CA VAL A 136 -0.93 5.31 -1.54
C VAL A 136 -0.32 5.14 -2.91
N SER A 137 0.96 5.48 -3.02
CA SER A 137 1.74 5.33 -4.25
C SER A 137 2.01 3.86 -4.55
N THR A 138 2.25 3.53 -5.83
CA THR A 138 2.72 2.19 -6.22
C THR A 138 4.05 1.86 -5.53
N ALA A 139 4.94 2.83 -5.38
CA ALA A 139 6.21 2.68 -4.68
C ALA A 139 6.01 2.32 -3.19
N ASP A 140 5.02 2.92 -2.52
CA ASP A 140 4.65 2.53 -1.16
C ASP A 140 4.02 1.11 -1.12
N PHE A 141 3.26 0.71 -2.13
CA PHE A 141 2.79 -0.67 -2.28
C PHE A 141 3.93 -1.67 -2.50
N ILE A 142 4.98 -1.32 -3.25
CA ILE A 142 6.16 -2.20 -3.43
C ILE A 142 6.87 -2.41 -2.08
N ALA A 143 7.08 -1.35 -1.29
CA ALA A 143 7.64 -1.47 0.06
C ALA A 143 6.77 -2.36 0.96
N LEU A 144 5.45 -2.17 0.87
CA LEU A 144 4.49 -2.95 1.63
C LEU A 144 4.47 -4.42 1.23
N GLY A 145 4.61 -4.72 -0.07
CA GLY A 145 4.77 -6.07 -0.60
C GLY A 145 5.94 -6.80 0.04
N LEU A 146 7.12 -6.16 0.16
CA LEU A 146 8.27 -6.74 0.89
C LEU A 146 7.92 -7.08 2.33
N ALA A 147 7.35 -6.11 3.06
CA ALA A 147 7.04 -6.29 4.47
C ALA A 147 6.09 -7.47 4.71
N VAL A 148 5.10 -7.61 3.83
CA VAL A 148 4.14 -8.72 3.90
C VAL A 148 4.75 -10.03 3.42
N SER A 149 5.65 -10.04 2.44
CA SER A 149 6.36 -11.27 2.03
C SER A 149 7.14 -11.87 3.19
N LEU A 150 7.95 -11.04 3.86
CA LEU A 150 8.74 -11.50 5.00
C LEU A 150 7.86 -12.02 6.14
N LEU A 151 6.78 -11.28 6.45
CA LEU A 151 5.84 -11.68 7.49
C LEU A 151 5.07 -12.96 7.12
N SER A 152 4.68 -13.13 5.86
CA SER A 152 3.98 -14.34 5.41
C SER A 152 4.87 -15.58 5.46
N CYS A 153 6.18 -15.40 5.29
CA CYS A 153 7.17 -16.48 5.29
C CYS A 153 7.77 -16.74 6.69
N ASP A 154 7.63 -15.81 7.63
CA ASP A 154 7.92 -16.01 9.05
C ASP A 154 6.92 -15.21 9.94
N PRO A 155 5.71 -15.75 10.17
CA PRO A 155 4.61 -15.05 10.85
C PRO A 155 4.88 -14.77 12.34
N ASN A 156 5.91 -15.40 12.90
CA ASN A 156 6.28 -15.24 14.30
C ASN A 156 7.19 -14.03 14.54
N LYS A 157 7.64 -13.34 13.49
CA LYS A 157 8.51 -12.17 13.60
C LYS A 157 7.73 -10.86 13.53
N ARG A 158 8.44 -9.79 13.89
CA ARG A 158 7.94 -8.43 13.68
C ARG A 158 7.87 -8.14 12.18
N MET A 159 6.93 -7.29 11.80
CA MET A 159 6.97 -6.65 10.49
C MET A 159 8.23 -5.75 10.41
N ILE A 160 8.84 -5.71 9.23
CA ILE A 160 9.91 -4.76 8.92
C ILE A 160 9.38 -3.32 9.01
N LYS A 161 10.24 -2.35 9.34
CA LYS A 161 9.81 -0.97 9.47
C LYS A 161 9.43 -0.40 8.11
N LEU A 162 8.17 0.01 7.99
CA LEU A 162 7.64 0.69 6.81
C LEU A 162 7.64 2.19 7.02
N ARG A 163 7.89 2.97 5.97
CA ARG A 163 7.67 4.42 5.94
C ARG A 163 6.75 4.75 4.77
N ALA A 164 6.01 5.85 4.85
CA ALA A 164 5.16 6.35 3.77
C ALA A 164 5.82 7.53 3.05
N GLY A 165 5.27 7.91 1.90
CA GLY A 165 5.55 9.19 1.26
C GLY A 165 6.39 9.08 -0.01
N ARG A 166 6.53 7.87 -0.58
CA ARG A 166 7.14 7.70 -1.88
C ARG A 166 6.28 8.35 -2.96
N ILE A 167 6.93 8.70 -4.06
CA ILE A 167 6.28 9.29 -5.24
C ILE A 167 6.63 8.40 -6.41
N ASP A 168 5.60 7.99 -7.15
CA ASP A 168 5.77 7.15 -8.32
C ASP A 168 6.53 7.91 -9.42
N ALA A 169 7.52 7.24 -9.99
CA ALA A 169 8.18 7.66 -11.21
C ALA A 169 7.16 7.73 -12.36
N THR A 170 7.41 8.61 -13.31
CA THR A 170 6.55 8.77 -14.50
C THR A 170 7.19 8.19 -15.77
N LYS A 171 8.30 7.46 -15.62
CA LYS A 171 9.08 6.84 -16.70
C LYS A 171 10.03 5.81 -16.11
N ALA A 172 10.60 4.99 -16.99
CA ALA A 172 11.64 4.04 -16.64
C ALA A 172 12.90 4.72 -16.06
N GLY A 173 13.55 4.03 -15.13
CA GLY A 173 14.91 4.31 -14.66
C GLY A 173 15.96 3.83 -15.66
N PRO A 174 17.25 3.92 -15.32
CA PRO A 174 18.31 3.34 -16.16
C PRO A 174 18.31 1.81 -16.05
N GLU A 175 18.75 1.12 -17.11
CA GLU A 175 19.05 -0.32 -17.04
C GLU A 175 20.24 -0.60 -16.11
N GLY A 176 20.37 -1.85 -15.67
CA GLY A 176 21.57 -2.33 -14.99
C GLY A 176 21.33 -3.12 -13.72
N VAL A 177 20.19 -3.81 -13.61
CA VAL A 177 19.99 -4.82 -12.57
C VAL A 177 21.07 -5.91 -12.75
N PRO A 178 21.82 -6.27 -11.69
CA PRO A 178 22.89 -7.27 -11.79
C PRO A 178 22.36 -8.62 -12.29
N ARG A 179 23.07 -9.22 -13.25
CA ARG A 179 22.73 -10.54 -13.81
C ARG A 179 23.59 -11.65 -13.22
N ALA A 180 23.14 -12.89 -13.35
CA ALA A 180 23.83 -14.05 -12.78
C ALA A 180 25.21 -14.32 -13.40
N GLU A 181 25.44 -13.89 -14.64
CA GLU A 181 26.72 -13.95 -15.34
C GLU A 181 27.66 -12.77 -15.06
N ASP A 182 27.19 -11.72 -14.39
CA ASP A 182 28.00 -10.53 -14.15
C ASP A 182 29.20 -10.82 -13.25
N SER A 183 30.29 -10.10 -13.52
CA SER A 183 31.48 -10.13 -12.64
C SER A 183 31.16 -9.48 -11.29
N VAL A 184 31.84 -9.96 -10.23
CA VAL A 184 31.73 -9.36 -8.88
C VAL A 184 32.02 -7.86 -8.91
N ALA A 185 32.99 -7.40 -9.71
CA ALA A 185 33.33 -5.99 -9.83
C ALA A 185 32.17 -5.16 -10.41
N LYS A 186 31.48 -5.68 -11.44
CA LYS A 186 30.31 -5.03 -12.04
C LYS A 186 29.15 -4.98 -11.04
N SER A 187 28.82 -6.10 -10.40
CA SER A 187 27.76 -6.14 -9.39
C SER A 187 28.08 -5.16 -8.25
N ASN A 188 29.29 -5.20 -7.71
CA ASN A 188 29.71 -4.31 -6.62
C ASN A 188 29.61 -2.82 -7.01
N ALA A 189 29.97 -2.46 -8.25
CA ALA A 189 29.81 -1.09 -8.74
C ALA A 189 28.34 -0.66 -8.78
N THR A 190 27.42 -1.54 -9.20
CA THR A 190 25.97 -1.28 -9.16
C THR A 190 25.48 -1.08 -7.73
N PHE A 191 25.82 -1.98 -6.81
CA PHE A 191 25.42 -1.85 -5.40
C PHE A 191 25.96 -0.57 -4.75
N ILE A 192 27.24 -0.22 -4.98
CA ILE A 192 27.84 1.03 -4.48
C ILE A 192 27.09 2.25 -5.03
N LYS A 193 26.73 2.24 -6.31
CA LYS A 193 25.96 3.32 -6.95
C LYS A 193 24.58 3.50 -6.31
N ALA A 194 23.95 2.38 -5.90
CA ALA A 194 22.70 2.35 -5.15
C ALA A 194 22.87 2.62 -3.63
N GLY A 195 24.09 2.88 -3.16
CA GLY A 195 24.37 3.23 -1.77
C GLY A 195 24.70 2.06 -0.84
N PHE A 196 24.90 0.86 -1.38
CA PHE A 196 25.23 -0.35 -0.63
C PHE A 196 26.75 -0.61 -0.67
N THR A 197 27.32 -0.99 0.46
CA THR A 197 28.69 -1.48 0.55
C THR A 197 28.81 -2.90 -0.03
N THR A 198 30.03 -3.36 -0.29
CA THR A 198 30.29 -4.77 -0.69
C THR A 198 29.75 -5.77 0.33
N LYS A 199 29.82 -5.43 1.63
CA LYS A 199 29.21 -6.23 2.69
C LYS A 199 27.69 -6.29 2.54
N GLU A 200 27.04 -5.15 2.35
CA GLU A 200 25.58 -5.09 2.17
C GLU A 200 25.12 -5.76 0.87
N MET A 201 25.95 -5.80 -0.18
CA MET A 201 25.69 -6.61 -1.37
C MET A 201 25.57 -8.09 -1.00
N ILE A 202 26.58 -8.67 -0.32
CA ILE A 202 26.56 -10.07 0.12
C ILE A 202 25.33 -10.34 1.01
N GLN A 203 25.07 -9.45 1.98
CA GLN A 203 23.94 -9.57 2.89
C GLN A 203 22.61 -9.55 2.14
N SER A 204 22.39 -8.59 1.25
CA SER A 204 21.13 -8.45 0.52
C SER A 204 20.79 -9.67 -0.35
N ILE A 205 21.81 -10.27 -0.98
CA ILE A 205 21.64 -11.47 -1.81
C ILE A 205 21.28 -12.67 -0.94
N ALA A 206 22.02 -12.90 0.15
CA ALA A 206 21.68 -13.97 1.10
C ALA A 206 20.29 -13.78 1.72
N CYS A 207 19.88 -12.53 1.99
CA CYS A 207 18.57 -12.22 2.55
C CYS A 207 17.42 -12.40 1.56
N GLY A 208 17.64 -12.20 0.27
CA GLY A 208 16.63 -12.43 -0.77
C GLY A 208 16.50 -13.91 -1.13
N HIS A 209 17.64 -14.59 -1.32
CA HIS A 209 17.71 -15.98 -1.78
C HIS A 209 17.55 -17.01 -0.66
N THR A 210 16.72 -16.75 0.35
CA THR A 210 16.23 -17.81 1.27
C THR A 210 14.82 -18.29 0.89
N ILE A 211 14.07 -17.50 0.13
CA ILE A 211 12.76 -17.92 -0.41
C ILE A 211 12.78 -17.89 -1.94
N GLY A 212 11.95 -18.74 -2.54
CA GLY A 212 11.84 -18.83 -3.99
C GLY A 212 12.89 -19.72 -4.66
N GLY A 213 13.08 -19.48 -5.95
CA GLY A 213 13.99 -20.25 -6.79
C GLY A 213 14.10 -19.70 -8.21
N ILE A 214 14.90 -20.37 -9.02
CA ILE A 214 15.13 -20.04 -10.43
C ILE A 214 14.30 -20.97 -11.30
N HIS A 215 13.47 -20.42 -12.18
CA HIS A 215 12.65 -21.19 -13.11
C HIS A 215 13.42 -21.53 -14.39
N ARG A 216 13.65 -22.82 -14.66
CA ARG A 216 14.31 -23.30 -15.89
C ARG A 216 13.67 -22.76 -17.17
N ARG A 217 12.35 -22.60 -17.24
CA ARG A 217 11.69 -22.06 -18.44
C ARG A 217 12.22 -20.68 -18.84
N ASN A 218 12.56 -19.84 -17.86
CA ASN A 218 13.12 -18.52 -18.10
C ASN A 218 14.65 -18.54 -18.18
N HIS A 219 15.28 -19.41 -17.40
CA HIS A 219 16.73 -19.47 -17.19
C HIS A 219 17.30 -20.88 -17.38
N PRO A 220 17.16 -21.49 -18.58
CA PRO A 220 17.68 -22.83 -18.86
C PRO A 220 19.21 -22.89 -18.82
N GLU A 221 19.89 -21.74 -18.87
CA GLU A 221 21.34 -21.62 -18.72
C GLU A 221 21.83 -21.79 -17.28
N ILE A 222 20.93 -21.65 -16.29
CA ILE A 222 21.23 -21.74 -14.86
C ILE A 222 20.80 -23.10 -14.31
N VAL A 223 19.55 -23.51 -14.55
CA VAL A 223 18.99 -24.79 -14.09
C VAL A 223 18.94 -25.73 -15.28
N LEU A 224 19.82 -26.73 -15.32
CA LEU A 224 19.93 -27.64 -16.46
C LEU A 224 18.92 -28.79 -16.41
N ASP A 225 18.68 -29.45 -17.55
CA ASP A 225 17.66 -30.51 -17.69
C ASP A 225 17.86 -31.70 -16.74
N ASP A 226 19.11 -31.97 -16.32
CA ASP A 226 19.48 -33.05 -15.40
C ASP A 226 19.57 -32.60 -13.92
N GLU A 227 19.23 -31.33 -13.62
CA GLU A 227 19.24 -30.74 -12.28
C GLU A 227 17.81 -30.54 -11.71
N VAL A 228 16.77 -30.89 -12.48
CA VAL A 228 15.36 -30.80 -12.03
C VAL A 228 15.06 -31.86 -10.98
N THR A 229 14.99 -31.46 -9.71
CA THR A 229 14.54 -32.34 -8.62
C THR A 229 13.01 -32.32 -8.50
N GLY A 230 12.33 -33.29 -9.12
CA GLY A 230 10.89 -33.53 -8.91
C GLY A 230 10.13 -33.87 -10.20
N GLY A 231 9.71 -35.12 -10.36
CA GLY A 231 8.97 -35.62 -11.53
C GLY A 231 7.46 -35.39 -11.50
N GLY A 232 7.00 -34.24 -11.00
CA GLY A 232 5.58 -33.85 -11.01
C GLY A 232 5.37 -32.57 -11.83
N PRO A 233 4.14 -32.31 -12.33
CA PRO A 233 3.80 -31.10 -13.09
C PRO A 233 3.93 -29.77 -12.29
N ASP A 234 4.52 -29.80 -11.09
CA ASP A 234 4.32 -28.78 -10.05
C ASP A 234 5.41 -27.68 -9.92
N PHE A 235 6.39 -27.61 -10.83
CA PHE A 235 7.48 -26.61 -10.71
C PHE A 235 7.90 -25.93 -12.01
N ASP A 236 7.39 -26.30 -13.18
CA ASP A 236 7.94 -25.85 -14.47
C ASP A 236 9.48 -26.01 -14.59
N GLY A 237 10.08 -26.89 -13.76
CA GLY A 237 11.53 -27.06 -13.63
C GLY A 237 12.24 -26.00 -12.79
N ALA A 238 11.61 -25.41 -11.76
CA ALA A 238 12.29 -24.50 -10.83
C ALA A 238 13.26 -25.24 -9.89
N ASP A 239 14.40 -24.62 -9.58
CA ASP A 239 15.31 -25.05 -8.52
C ASP A 239 15.41 -23.98 -7.42
N THR A 240 15.22 -24.40 -6.17
CA THR A 240 15.06 -23.52 -5.02
C THR A 240 16.40 -23.09 -4.43
N PHE A 241 16.44 -21.93 -3.77
CA PHE A 241 17.69 -21.43 -3.20
C PHE A 241 18.15 -22.19 -1.94
N ASP A 242 17.24 -22.87 -1.25
CA ASP A 242 17.54 -23.80 -0.17
C ASP A 242 16.49 -24.93 -0.08
N SER A 243 16.59 -25.79 0.95
CA SER A 243 15.65 -26.89 1.17
C SER A 243 14.32 -26.49 1.83
N THR A 244 14.13 -25.23 2.22
CA THR A 244 12.97 -24.70 2.96
C THR A 244 12.44 -23.41 2.31
N PRO A 245 12.11 -23.40 1.00
CA PRO A 245 11.85 -22.18 0.22
C PRO A 245 10.60 -21.39 0.63
N PHE A 246 9.79 -21.93 1.55
CA PHE A 246 8.55 -21.33 2.05
C PHE A 246 8.69 -20.81 3.49
N VAL A 247 9.91 -20.76 4.01
CA VAL A 247 10.23 -20.27 5.35
C VAL A 247 11.31 -19.20 5.22
N TYR A 248 11.10 -18.03 5.84
CA TYR A 248 12.11 -16.98 5.83
C TYR A 248 13.11 -17.21 6.98
N GLU A 249 14.21 -17.90 6.71
CA GLU A 249 15.21 -18.27 7.71
C GLU A 249 16.64 -18.25 7.15
N ASN A 250 17.64 -18.73 7.89
CA ASN A 250 19.04 -18.71 7.45
C ASN A 250 19.48 -20.00 6.73
N LYS A 251 18.53 -20.75 6.13
CA LYS A 251 18.81 -22.10 5.64
C LYS A 251 19.77 -22.10 4.44
N ASN A 252 19.60 -21.18 3.50
CA ASN A 252 20.53 -20.97 2.41
C ASN A 252 21.98 -20.71 2.88
N VAL A 253 22.17 -19.95 3.96
CA VAL A 253 23.48 -19.69 4.57
C VAL A 253 24.06 -20.96 5.19
N GLU A 254 23.26 -21.71 5.95
CA GLU A 254 23.67 -22.97 6.58
C GLU A 254 24.12 -24.00 5.53
N GLU A 255 23.33 -24.14 4.46
CA GLU A 255 23.58 -25.08 3.38
C GLU A 255 24.80 -24.69 2.55
N TYR A 256 24.95 -23.41 2.22
CA TYR A 256 26.14 -22.88 1.54
C TYR A 256 27.42 -23.19 2.34
N LEU A 257 27.44 -22.87 3.64
CA LEU A 257 28.63 -23.05 4.49
C LEU A 257 28.97 -24.52 4.75
N SER A 258 27.94 -25.38 4.83
CA SER A 258 28.13 -26.81 5.09
C SER A 258 28.33 -27.65 3.83
N ALA A 259 28.05 -27.08 2.64
CA ALA A 259 27.96 -27.78 1.36
C ALA A 259 26.98 -28.99 1.41
N LYS A 260 25.89 -28.86 2.16
CA LYS A 260 24.82 -29.86 2.31
C LYS A 260 23.50 -29.34 1.78
N GLY A 261 22.50 -30.22 1.66
CA GLY A 261 21.18 -29.84 1.15
C GLY A 261 21.27 -29.38 -0.30
N LYS A 262 20.72 -28.19 -0.60
CA LYS A 262 20.86 -27.52 -1.91
C LYS A 262 22.17 -26.72 -2.03
N ALA A 263 23.00 -26.70 -0.98
CA ALA A 263 24.28 -26.00 -0.93
C ALA A 263 24.18 -24.50 -1.28
N GLY A 264 23.06 -23.85 -0.93
CA GLY A 264 22.79 -22.45 -1.26
C GLY A 264 22.17 -22.23 -2.66
N GLY A 265 21.75 -23.30 -3.33
CA GLY A 265 20.90 -23.23 -4.51
C GLY A 265 21.63 -23.15 -5.86
N PRO A 266 20.88 -22.98 -6.96
CA PRO A 266 21.42 -23.09 -8.32
C PRO A 266 22.45 -22.01 -8.67
N LEU A 267 22.37 -20.82 -8.05
CA LEU A 267 23.38 -19.75 -8.20
C LEU A 267 24.68 -20.04 -7.44
N VAL A 268 24.75 -21.15 -6.70
CA VAL A 268 25.98 -21.70 -6.12
C VAL A 268 26.43 -22.94 -6.87
N THR A 269 25.51 -23.81 -7.26
CA THR A 269 25.81 -25.19 -7.67
C THR A 269 25.76 -25.46 -9.17
N SER A 270 25.09 -24.61 -9.98
CA SER A 270 24.86 -24.83 -11.42
C SER A 270 26.10 -25.32 -12.16
N LYS A 271 26.03 -26.35 -13.01
CA LYS A 271 27.21 -26.82 -13.78
C LYS A 271 27.83 -25.73 -14.65
N ASN A 272 27.04 -24.76 -15.11
CA ASN A 272 27.57 -23.60 -15.82
C ASN A 272 28.13 -22.59 -14.82
N THR A 273 29.44 -22.67 -14.54
CA THR A 273 30.12 -21.86 -13.54
C THR A 273 30.02 -20.35 -13.79
N THR A 274 29.76 -19.94 -15.04
CA THR A 274 29.48 -18.54 -15.42
C THR A 274 28.29 -17.98 -14.66
N PHE A 275 27.27 -18.78 -14.37
CA PHE A 275 26.02 -18.34 -13.73
C PHE A 275 26.00 -18.52 -12.20
N ARG A 276 27.12 -18.97 -11.60
CA ARG A 276 27.25 -19.11 -10.15
C ARG A 276 27.50 -17.77 -9.41
N SER A 277 26.60 -16.81 -9.58
CA SER A 277 26.74 -15.45 -9.02
C SER A 277 26.88 -15.45 -7.50
N ASP A 278 25.97 -16.14 -6.78
CA ASP A 278 25.99 -16.24 -5.33
C ASP A 278 27.31 -16.80 -4.82
N PHE A 279 27.81 -17.89 -5.43
CA PHE A 279 29.12 -18.43 -5.07
C PHE A 279 30.25 -17.40 -5.22
N ARG A 280 30.30 -16.69 -6.35
CA ARG A 280 31.36 -15.69 -6.58
C ARG A 280 31.25 -14.52 -5.61
N ILE A 281 30.04 -14.08 -5.30
CA ILE A 281 29.79 -12.93 -4.42
C ILE A 281 30.05 -13.29 -2.97
N PHE A 282 29.57 -14.44 -2.48
CA PHE A 282 29.81 -14.89 -1.10
C PHE A 282 31.32 -15.13 -0.84
N ASN A 283 32.06 -15.64 -1.83
CA ASN A 283 33.52 -15.80 -1.71
C ASN A 283 34.31 -14.49 -1.89
N SER A 284 33.69 -13.40 -2.33
CA SER A 284 34.41 -12.15 -2.66
C SER A 284 35.09 -11.49 -1.47
N ASP A 285 34.65 -11.78 -0.25
CA ASP A 285 35.25 -11.32 1.00
C ASP A 285 35.85 -12.46 1.84
N LEU A 286 36.16 -13.59 1.19
CA LEU A 286 36.61 -14.83 1.84
C LEU A 286 35.55 -15.42 2.78
N ASN A 287 34.26 -15.32 2.40
CA ASN A 287 33.10 -15.78 3.17
C ASN A 287 32.91 -15.09 4.53
N LYS A 288 33.61 -14.00 4.83
CA LYS A 288 33.54 -13.36 6.15
C LYS A 288 32.12 -12.89 6.47
N THR A 289 31.44 -12.26 5.51
CA THR A 289 30.10 -11.73 5.72
C THR A 289 29.06 -12.84 5.84
N ILE A 290 29.11 -13.86 4.97
CA ILE A 290 28.14 -14.95 4.99
C ILE A 290 28.31 -15.84 6.24
N ILE A 291 29.55 -16.05 6.72
CA ILE A 291 29.83 -16.70 8.01
C ILE A 291 29.20 -15.91 9.17
N ALA A 292 29.27 -14.57 9.14
CA ALA A 292 28.68 -13.74 10.18
C ALA A 292 27.14 -13.82 10.23
N MET A 293 26.49 -14.29 9.15
CA MET A 293 25.04 -14.48 9.07
C MET A 293 24.58 -15.91 9.45
N SER A 294 25.49 -16.77 9.92
CA SER A 294 25.23 -18.20 10.15
C SER A 294 24.23 -18.54 11.26
N THR A 295 23.83 -17.57 12.09
CA THR A 295 22.83 -17.79 13.17
C THR A 295 21.48 -17.20 12.78
N PRO A 296 20.35 -17.83 13.16
CA PRO A 296 19.01 -17.35 12.80
C PRO A 296 18.75 -15.89 13.21
N GLN A 297 19.15 -15.50 14.42
CA GLN A 297 18.92 -14.14 14.90
C GLN A 297 19.76 -13.10 14.14
N THR A 298 21.05 -13.38 13.91
CA THR A 298 21.93 -12.44 13.20
C THR A 298 21.54 -12.32 11.73
N PHE A 299 21.10 -13.41 11.10
CA PHE A 299 20.51 -13.39 9.76
C PHE A 299 19.31 -12.44 9.72
N LEU A 300 18.30 -12.66 10.57
CA LEU A 300 17.08 -11.83 10.60
C LEU A 300 17.37 -10.35 10.86
N ASP A 301 18.21 -10.04 11.85
CA ASP A 301 18.56 -8.64 12.17
C ASP A 301 19.31 -7.97 11.01
N THR A 302 20.22 -8.70 10.36
CA THR A 302 20.94 -8.24 9.17
C THR A 302 19.97 -7.99 8.02
N CYS A 303 19.10 -8.94 7.72
CA CYS A 303 18.18 -8.86 6.60
C CYS A 303 17.17 -7.74 6.77
N PHE A 304 16.64 -7.55 7.97
CA PHE A 304 15.73 -6.45 8.25
C PHE A 304 16.43 -5.10 8.11
N ALA A 305 17.67 -4.95 8.57
CA ALA A 305 18.42 -3.71 8.38
C ALA A 305 18.69 -3.40 6.90
N VAL A 306 19.07 -4.41 6.11
CA VAL A 306 19.38 -4.24 4.68
C VAL A 306 18.13 -3.95 3.86
N PHE A 307 17.02 -4.64 4.12
CA PHE A 307 15.74 -4.36 3.47
C PHE A 307 15.13 -3.02 3.91
N GLU A 308 15.28 -2.60 5.17
CA GLU A 308 14.89 -1.26 5.63
C GLU A 308 15.67 -0.19 4.83
N LYS A 309 16.99 -0.36 4.67
CA LYS A 309 17.81 0.53 3.82
C LYS A 309 17.41 0.51 2.35
N MET A 310 17.06 -0.66 1.81
CA MET A 310 16.58 -0.83 0.44
C MET A 310 15.31 -0.01 0.21
N MET A 311 14.30 -0.19 1.08
CA MET A 311 13.02 0.52 0.99
C MET A 311 13.17 2.03 1.20
N ASP A 312 14.11 2.44 2.05
CA ASP A 312 14.34 3.85 2.38
C ASP A 312 15.25 4.57 1.36
N THR A 313 15.78 3.85 0.37
CA THR A 313 16.54 4.44 -0.75
C THR A 313 15.56 5.04 -1.76
N VAL A 314 15.47 6.37 -1.80
CA VAL A 314 14.50 7.12 -2.63
C VAL A 314 15.18 8.30 -3.34
N PRO A 315 14.57 8.88 -4.40
CA PRO A 315 15.12 10.04 -5.09
C PRO A 315 15.36 11.25 -4.17
N ARG A 316 16.31 12.11 -4.53
CA ARG A 316 16.66 13.30 -3.76
C ARG A 316 15.47 14.25 -3.64
N GLY A 317 15.27 14.77 -2.43
CA GLY A 317 14.17 15.69 -2.14
C GLY A 317 12.89 15.00 -1.69
N MET A 318 12.82 13.66 -1.76
CA MET A 318 11.75 12.89 -1.14
C MET A 318 11.95 12.85 0.37
N LYS A 319 10.85 13.02 1.12
CA LYS A 319 10.83 12.92 2.57
C LYS A 319 9.87 11.82 2.98
N LEU A 320 10.43 10.73 3.49
CA LEU A 320 9.66 9.64 4.06
C LEU A 320 9.17 10.00 5.47
N SER A 321 8.06 9.38 5.89
CA SER A 321 7.57 9.48 7.26
C SER A 321 8.52 8.82 8.26
N GLU A 322 8.26 8.99 9.56
CA GLU A 322 8.77 8.06 10.56
C GLU A 322 8.23 6.64 10.32
N PRO A 323 8.88 5.58 10.86
CA PRO A 323 8.39 4.23 10.76
C PRO A 323 6.93 4.14 11.23
N ILE A 324 6.08 3.61 10.37
CA ILE A 324 4.65 3.49 10.60
C ILE A 324 4.42 2.46 11.69
N THR A 325 3.69 2.88 12.72
CA THR A 325 3.07 1.99 13.70
C THR A 325 1.60 2.36 13.71
N PRO A 326 0.68 1.45 13.33
CA PRO A 326 -0.73 1.78 13.28
C PRO A 326 -1.20 2.38 14.61
N ARG A 327 -1.95 3.47 14.52
CA ARG A 327 -2.56 4.06 15.71
C ARG A 327 -3.49 3.05 16.38
N ARG A 328 -3.50 3.07 17.72
CA ARG A 328 -4.37 2.21 18.53
C ARG A 328 -5.84 2.30 18.10
N TRP A 329 -6.28 3.52 17.83
CA TRP A 329 -7.63 3.85 17.39
C TRP A 329 -7.56 4.61 16.08
N ILE A 330 -8.44 4.28 15.14
CA ILE A 330 -8.54 4.95 13.84
C ILE A 330 -9.97 4.86 13.30
N LEU A 331 -10.41 5.86 12.53
CA LEU A 331 -11.63 5.75 11.74
C LEU A 331 -11.34 5.19 10.36
N ARG A 332 -12.28 4.40 9.86
CA ARG A 332 -12.34 3.94 8.47
C ARG A 332 -13.74 4.15 7.92
N GLU A 333 -13.80 4.37 6.60
CA GLU A 333 -15.05 4.50 5.84
C GLU A 333 -16.01 5.54 6.43
N SER A 334 -15.48 6.53 7.13
CA SER A 334 -16.27 7.60 7.72
C SER A 334 -16.73 8.58 6.64
N HIS A 335 -17.99 9.00 6.73
CA HIS A 335 -18.59 9.87 5.73
C HIS A 335 -19.68 10.74 6.32
N LEU A 336 -19.76 11.96 5.78
CA LEU A 336 -20.83 12.90 6.02
C LEU A 336 -21.88 12.77 4.92
N ASP A 337 -23.15 12.76 5.32
CA ASP A 337 -24.29 12.77 4.43
C ASP A 337 -25.37 13.74 4.95
N LEU A 338 -26.46 13.90 4.19
CA LEU A 338 -27.61 14.70 4.56
C LEU A 338 -28.89 13.86 4.52
N SER A 339 -29.66 13.92 5.60
CA SER A 339 -31.03 13.41 5.61
C SER A 339 -31.92 14.20 4.64
N ARG A 340 -33.14 13.68 4.38
CA ARG A 340 -34.16 14.40 3.59
C ARG A 340 -34.52 15.76 4.18
N SER A 341 -34.44 15.92 5.50
CA SER A 341 -34.70 17.19 6.21
C SER A 341 -33.48 18.12 6.30
N GLY A 342 -32.31 17.70 5.80
CA GLY A 342 -31.08 18.50 5.83
C GLY A 342 -30.33 18.44 7.15
N VAL A 343 -30.54 17.38 7.94
CA VAL A 343 -29.73 17.07 9.13
C VAL A 343 -28.51 16.26 8.69
N VAL A 344 -27.32 16.63 9.18
CA VAL A 344 -26.09 15.90 8.88
C VAL A 344 -26.16 14.51 9.50
N GLN A 345 -25.85 13.50 8.71
CA GLN A 345 -25.61 12.14 9.17
C GLN A 345 -24.11 11.86 9.10
N TYR A 346 -23.53 11.40 10.21
CA TYR A 346 -22.12 11.01 10.25
C TYR A 346 -22.02 9.55 10.67
N SER A 347 -21.49 8.73 9.78
CA SER A 347 -21.42 7.28 9.94
C SER A 347 -20.09 6.74 9.47
N GLY A 348 -19.70 5.57 9.98
CA GLY A 348 -18.46 4.90 9.61
C GLY A 348 -18.10 3.79 10.58
N ASN A 349 -16.83 3.37 10.54
CA ASN A 349 -16.27 2.34 11.40
C ASN A 349 -15.11 2.90 12.24
N ILE A 350 -15.16 2.69 13.55
CA ILE A 350 -14.02 2.84 14.46
C ILE A 350 -13.25 1.51 14.47
N THR A 351 -11.93 1.56 14.57
CA THR A 351 -11.11 0.34 14.65
C THR A 351 -10.08 0.40 15.74
N THR A 352 -9.85 -0.77 16.34
CA THR A 352 -8.69 -1.07 17.17
C THR A 352 -8.19 -2.49 16.89
N TYR A 353 -6.98 -2.82 17.35
CA TYR A 353 -6.37 -4.15 17.20
C TYR A 353 -5.94 -4.75 18.55
N SER A 354 -5.32 -5.92 18.68
CA SER A 354 -4.62 -6.30 19.93
C SER A 354 -3.76 -7.54 19.71
N ARG A 355 -2.45 -7.43 19.98
CA ARG A 355 -1.51 -8.56 19.97
C ARG A 355 -0.75 -8.61 21.28
N GLY A 356 -0.92 -9.71 22.03
CA GLY A 356 -0.24 -9.92 23.32
C GLY A 356 -0.63 -8.92 24.42
N GLY A 357 -1.69 -8.13 24.21
CA GLY A 357 -2.23 -7.16 25.16
C GLY A 357 -3.64 -7.53 25.63
N PRO A 358 -4.34 -6.60 26.33
CA PRO A 358 -5.73 -6.80 26.71
C PRO A 358 -6.62 -7.06 25.48
N PRO A 359 -7.69 -7.86 25.60
CA PRO A 359 -8.64 -8.05 24.52
C PRO A 359 -9.23 -6.73 24.03
N VAL A 360 -9.55 -6.67 22.75
CA VAL A 360 -10.29 -5.53 22.18
C VAL A 360 -11.66 -5.37 22.87
N PRO A 361 -12.05 -4.14 23.25
CA PRO A 361 -13.25 -3.88 24.04
C PRO A 361 -14.53 -4.21 23.27
N ASN A 362 -15.65 -4.42 23.97
CA ASN A 362 -16.92 -4.77 23.32
C ASN A 362 -17.56 -3.62 22.55
N GLN A 363 -17.28 -2.37 22.92
CA GLN A 363 -17.70 -1.15 22.23
C GLN A 363 -16.56 -0.13 22.27
N ALA A 364 -16.51 0.75 21.28
CA ALA A 364 -15.70 1.95 21.29
C ALA A 364 -16.46 3.10 21.98
N ILE A 365 -15.73 3.91 22.72
CA ILE A 365 -16.24 5.10 23.41
C ILE A 365 -15.76 6.32 22.61
N TYR A 366 -16.69 7.21 22.25
CA TYR A 366 -16.36 8.42 21.50
C TYR A 366 -17.27 9.59 21.84
N TYR A 367 -16.90 10.78 21.38
CA TYR A 367 -17.69 12.01 21.51
C TYR A 367 -17.29 13.03 20.45
N TYR A 368 -18.14 14.03 20.24
CA TYR A 368 -17.86 15.14 19.32
C TYR A 368 -17.44 16.39 20.07
N SER A 369 -16.34 17.01 19.65
CA SER A 369 -15.93 18.33 20.13
C SER A 369 -16.53 19.43 19.27
N THR A 370 -16.88 20.55 19.91
CA THR A 370 -17.41 21.74 19.26
C THR A 370 -16.44 22.92 19.33
N GLU A 371 -16.69 23.96 18.54
CA GLU A 371 -16.05 25.27 18.72
C GLU A 371 -16.11 25.73 20.18
N GLY A 372 -15.06 26.42 20.64
CA GLY A 372 -14.96 26.91 22.03
C GLY A 372 -14.64 25.83 23.08
N ASN A 373 -14.06 24.69 22.68
CA ASN A 373 -13.71 23.55 23.55
C ASN A 373 -14.92 22.87 24.23
N GLY A 374 -16.13 23.06 23.70
CA GLY A 374 -17.32 22.33 24.13
C GLY A 374 -17.37 20.90 23.56
N ASN A 375 -18.40 20.14 23.97
CA ASN A 375 -18.75 18.86 23.34
C ASN A 375 -20.28 18.74 23.20
N THR A 376 -20.75 17.86 22.33
CA THR A 376 -22.20 17.61 22.12
C THR A 376 -22.80 16.65 23.15
N GLY A 377 -22.14 16.42 24.29
CA GLY A 377 -22.43 15.37 25.26
C GLY A 377 -21.34 14.29 25.33
N TYR A 378 -21.25 13.56 26.44
CA TYR A 378 -20.22 12.54 26.68
C TYR A 378 -20.73 11.41 27.60
N PRO A 379 -20.40 10.12 27.35
CA PRO A 379 -19.87 9.54 26.11
C PRO A 379 -20.96 8.92 25.21
N LEU A 380 -20.70 8.84 23.91
CA LEU A 380 -21.43 7.97 22.97
C LEU A 380 -20.78 6.58 22.93
N LEU A 381 -21.58 5.58 22.57
CA LEU A 381 -21.15 4.19 22.41
C LEU A 381 -21.37 3.76 20.96
N SER A 382 -20.40 3.03 20.41
CA SER A 382 -20.53 2.43 19.08
C SER A 382 -21.48 1.23 19.10
N GLY A 383 -21.75 0.67 17.92
CA GLY A 383 -22.22 -0.71 17.81
C GLY A 383 -21.24 -1.71 18.47
N PRO A 384 -21.69 -2.97 18.66
CA PRO A 384 -20.82 -4.01 19.22
C PRO A 384 -19.62 -4.27 18.31
N LYS A 385 -18.52 -4.75 18.89
CA LYS A 385 -17.34 -5.16 18.12
C LYS A 385 -17.69 -6.24 17.11
N VAL A 386 -17.11 -6.12 15.93
CA VAL A 386 -17.04 -7.18 14.92
C VAL A 386 -15.57 -7.53 14.76
N ILE A 387 -15.19 -8.71 15.22
CA ILE A 387 -13.84 -9.25 14.98
C ILE A 387 -13.71 -9.53 13.50
N GLN A 388 -12.67 -8.97 12.89
CA GLN A 388 -12.38 -9.22 11.48
C GLN A 388 -11.65 -10.54 11.34
N ASP A 389 -12.03 -11.30 10.31
CA ASP A 389 -11.30 -12.50 9.97
C ASP A 389 -9.89 -12.12 9.52
N ASN A 390 -8.90 -12.65 10.21
CA ASN A 390 -7.50 -12.49 9.87
C ASN A 390 -6.96 -13.72 9.13
N ILE A 391 -7.80 -14.61 8.62
CA ILE A 391 -7.36 -15.74 7.80
C ILE A 391 -7.55 -15.37 6.32
N VAL A 392 -6.44 -15.28 5.59
CA VAL A 392 -6.44 -15.01 4.15
C VAL A 392 -5.66 -16.12 3.48
N ASN A 393 -6.26 -16.79 2.50
CA ASN A 393 -5.64 -17.95 1.83
C ASN A 393 -5.15 -19.03 2.82
N HIS A 394 -5.91 -19.26 3.90
CA HIS A 394 -5.58 -20.19 5.00
C HIS A 394 -4.33 -19.83 5.82
N VAL A 395 -3.84 -18.60 5.73
CA VAL A 395 -2.70 -18.08 6.51
C VAL A 395 -3.20 -16.99 7.46
N ILE A 396 -2.74 -17.03 8.71
CA ILE A 396 -2.97 -15.94 9.66
C ILE A 396 -2.26 -14.69 9.15
N SER A 397 -3.05 -13.68 8.86
CA SER A 397 -2.73 -12.53 8.03
C SER A 397 -2.54 -11.25 8.84
N ASP A 398 -2.03 -11.31 10.07
CA ASP A 398 -1.95 -10.05 10.83
C ASP A 398 -0.85 -9.99 11.89
N PRO A 399 0.12 -9.05 11.76
CA PRO A 399 1.10 -8.82 12.81
C PRO A 399 0.52 -8.05 14.01
N PHE A 400 -0.75 -7.66 13.98
CA PHE A 400 -1.45 -6.83 14.97
C PHE A 400 -2.51 -7.60 15.78
N GLY A 401 -2.69 -8.90 15.53
CA GLY A 401 -3.54 -9.79 16.33
C GLY A 401 -5.05 -9.59 16.07
N ASP A 402 -5.86 -9.49 17.12
CA ASP A 402 -7.32 -9.35 16.99
C ASP A 402 -7.67 -7.94 16.49
N ILE A 403 -8.19 -7.80 15.27
CA ILE A 403 -8.71 -6.54 14.75
C ILE A 403 -10.23 -6.48 14.94
N ALA A 404 -10.73 -5.40 15.55
CA ALA A 404 -12.15 -5.18 15.79
C ALA A 404 -12.65 -3.90 15.13
N TYR A 405 -13.80 -4.00 14.45
CA TYR A 405 -14.51 -2.87 13.86
C TYR A 405 -15.76 -2.56 14.67
N TYR A 406 -16.07 -1.28 14.81
CA TYR A 406 -17.23 -0.79 15.53
C TYR A 406 -17.96 0.25 14.69
N SER A 407 -19.16 -0.08 14.24
CA SER A 407 -19.96 0.86 13.47
C SER A 407 -20.50 1.98 14.35
N PHE A 408 -20.63 3.18 13.78
CA PHE A 408 -21.38 4.28 14.38
C PHE A 408 -22.19 5.00 13.29
N SER A 409 -23.27 5.65 13.70
CA SER A 409 -24.18 6.38 12.81
C SER A 409 -24.97 7.38 13.63
N ASP A 410 -24.57 8.65 13.59
CA ASP A 410 -25.13 9.72 14.40
C ASP A 410 -25.71 10.85 13.56
N SER A 411 -26.74 11.51 14.09
CA SER A 411 -27.25 12.77 13.55
C SER A 411 -26.60 13.97 14.22
N ILE A 412 -25.89 14.79 13.45
CA ILE A 412 -25.26 16.02 13.94
C ILE A 412 -26.18 17.21 13.68
N HIS A 413 -26.66 17.83 14.76
CA HIS A 413 -27.66 18.90 14.72
C HIS A 413 -27.07 20.32 14.79
N THR A 414 -25.76 20.45 15.01
CA THR A 414 -25.08 21.74 15.08
C THR A 414 -23.87 21.76 14.14
N PRO A 415 -23.66 22.83 13.35
CA PRO A 415 -22.50 22.96 12.48
C PRO A 415 -21.20 23.29 13.26
N THR A 416 -21.28 23.48 14.58
CA THR A 416 -20.13 23.81 15.43
C THR A 416 -19.25 22.61 15.76
N VAL A 417 -19.64 21.38 15.43
CA VAL A 417 -18.78 20.19 15.59
C VAL A 417 -17.55 20.31 14.69
N LYS A 418 -16.37 20.01 15.26
CA LYS A 418 -15.07 20.09 14.57
C LYS A 418 -14.28 18.80 14.57
N SER A 419 -14.58 17.88 15.47
CA SER A 419 -13.88 16.60 15.52
C SER A 419 -14.71 15.53 16.21
N ILE A 420 -14.34 14.29 15.92
CA ILE A 420 -14.71 13.10 16.68
C ILE A 420 -13.48 12.63 17.45
N ASN A 421 -13.67 12.28 18.71
CA ASN A 421 -12.63 11.84 19.62
C ASN A 421 -12.98 10.45 20.13
N ILE A 422 -12.09 9.50 19.92
CA ILE A 422 -12.21 8.10 20.31
C ILE A 422 -11.23 7.86 21.44
N GLN A 423 -11.62 7.08 22.43
CA GLN A 423 -10.76 6.79 23.58
C GLN A 423 -11.07 5.45 24.21
N ASP A 424 -10.07 4.89 24.87
CA ASP A 424 -10.26 3.77 25.80
C ASP A 424 -10.99 4.24 27.08
N ILE A 425 -11.61 3.31 27.81
CA ILE A 425 -12.32 3.55 29.08
C ILE A 425 -11.41 4.21 30.13
N ASN A 426 -10.11 3.91 30.07
CA ASN A 426 -9.09 4.46 30.96
C ASN A 426 -8.42 5.74 30.41
N LYS A 427 -8.85 6.24 29.25
CA LYS A 427 -8.27 7.42 28.55
C LYS A 427 -6.76 7.33 28.28
N LYS A 428 -6.20 6.13 28.28
CA LYS A 428 -4.76 5.91 28.06
C LYS A 428 -4.37 6.15 26.61
N ASP A 429 -5.20 5.65 25.70
CA ASP A 429 -5.08 5.86 24.27
C ASP A 429 -6.29 6.64 23.76
N SER A 430 -6.03 7.64 22.92
CA SER A 430 -7.08 8.43 22.26
C SER A 430 -6.70 8.77 20.83
N TYR A 431 -7.71 8.97 20.00
CA TYR A 431 -7.59 9.37 18.60
C TYR A 431 -8.60 10.46 18.30
N THR A 432 -8.16 11.50 17.62
CA THR A 432 -9.01 12.62 17.20
C THR A 432 -8.92 12.76 15.69
N GLU A 433 -10.07 12.84 15.03
CA GLU A 433 -10.16 13.14 13.59
C GLU A 433 -11.03 14.36 13.38
N ASN A 434 -10.51 15.30 12.58
CA ASN A 434 -11.20 16.54 12.28
C ASN A 434 -12.36 16.30 11.30
N ILE A 435 -13.45 17.01 11.52
CA ILE A 435 -14.67 16.98 10.71
C ILE A 435 -14.86 18.37 10.12
N ASN A 436 -15.02 18.44 8.79
CA ASN A 436 -15.41 19.67 8.12
C ASN A 436 -16.91 19.66 7.81
N LEU A 437 -17.70 20.32 8.67
CA LEU A 437 -19.14 20.51 8.44
C LEU A 437 -19.47 21.74 7.59
N ASN A 438 -18.49 22.56 7.21
CA ASN A 438 -18.76 23.72 6.36
C ASN A 438 -19.04 23.29 4.92
N ILE A 439 -18.30 22.30 4.42
CA ILE A 439 -18.38 21.81 3.05
C ILE A 439 -18.06 20.32 2.98
N PHE A 440 -18.95 19.53 2.39
CA PHE A 440 -18.74 18.09 2.18
C PHE A 440 -19.51 17.58 0.96
N VAL A 441 -19.00 16.53 0.32
CA VAL A 441 -19.74 15.79 -0.73
C VAL A 441 -20.85 14.99 -0.05
N VAL A 442 -22.02 14.90 -0.69
CA VAL A 442 -23.21 14.20 -0.17
C VAL A 442 -23.36 12.88 -0.92
N PRO A 443 -22.91 11.73 -0.37
CA PRO A 443 -22.89 10.46 -1.07
C PRO A 443 -24.27 9.98 -1.52
N SER A 444 -25.27 10.03 -0.65
CA SER A 444 -26.64 9.58 -0.96
C SER A 444 -27.33 10.35 -2.09
N GLN A 445 -26.82 11.55 -2.43
CA GLN A 445 -27.33 12.39 -3.51
C GLN A 445 -26.37 12.48 -4.70
N THR A 446 -25.22 11.80 -4.63
CA THR A 446 -24.27 11.69 -5.73
C THR A 446 -24.62 10.46 -6.57
N TYR A 447 -24.55 10.59 -7.89
CA TYR A 447 -24.97 9.54 -8.81
C TYR A 447 -23.93 9.25 -9.88
N ARG A 448 -23.80 7.97 -10.24
CA ARG A 448 -22.92 7.47 -11.30
C ARG A 448 -23.73 6.92 -12.48
N ASP A 449 -23.34 7.29 -13.69
CA ASP A 449 -23.77 6.67 -14.94
C ASP A 449 -22.67 5.71 -15.43
N ASN A 450 -23.05 4.45 -15.61
CA ASN A 450 -22.20 3.34 -16.04
C ASN A 450 -22.48 2.88 -17.47
N THR A 451 -23.19 3.67 -18.28
CA THR A 451 -23.39 3.38 -19.71
C THR A 451 -22.06 3.17 -20.45
N ASP A 452 -21.03 3.91 -20.07
CA ASP A 452 -19.63 3.64 -20.43
C ASP A 452 -18.82 3.35 -19.14
N PRO A 453 -18.59 2.08 -18.79
CA PRO A 453 -17.87 1.71 -17.58
C PRO A 453 -16.38 2.12 -17.61
N ASN A 454 -15.81 2.34 -18.80
CA ASN A 454 -14.42 2.79 -18.95
C ASN A 454 -14.29 4.31 -18.78
N ARG A 455 -15.39 5.05 -18.98
CA ARG A 455 -15.45 6.51 -18.83
C ARG A 455 -16.74 6.92 -18.11
N PRO A 456 -16.89 6.52 -16.83
CA PRO A 456 -18.10 6.80 -16.08
C PRO A 456 -18.34 8.31 -15.93
N LYS A 457 -19.62 8.69 -15.88
CA LYS A 457 -20.05 10.06 -15.62
C LYS A 457 -20.65 10.15 -14.23
N PHE A 458 -20.54 11.31 -13.62
CA PHE A 458 -21.00 11.55 -12.27
C PHE A 458 -21.79 12.86 -12.17
N VAL A 459 -22.87 12.81 -11.40
CA VAL A 459 -23.49 13.97 -10.78
C VAL A 459 -22.96 14.05 -9.37
N ILE A 460 -22.13 15.05 -9.11
CA ILE A 460 -21.58 15.29 -7.77
C ILE A 460 -22.49 16.29 -7.05
N ARG A 461 -22.93 15.93 -5.85
CA ARG A 461 -23.61 16.85 -4.93
C ARG A 461 -22.70 17.18 -3.76
N ALA A 462 -22.62 18.46 -3.43
CA ALA A 462 -21.92 18.91 -2.24
C ALA A 462 -22.83 19.82 -1.41
N ALA A 463 -22.80 19.64 -0.10
CA ALA A 463 -23.43 20.52 0.86
C ALA A 463 -22.43 21.62 1.24
N LEU A 464 -22.88 22.87 1.19
CA LEU A 464 -22.18 24.02 1.75
C LEU A 464 -23.09 24.64 2.81
N LEU A 465 -22.55 24.96 3.98
CA LEU A 465 -23.30 25.67 5.01
C LEU A 465 -23.88 26.97 4.42
N THR A 466 -25.18 27.18 4.53
CA THR A 466 -25.87 28.27 3.81
C THR A 466 -25.35 29.66 4.20
N THR A 467 -24.84 29.81 5.42
CA THR A 467 -24.19 31.05 5.88
C THR A 467 -22.89 31.39 5.14
N LEU A 468 -22.29 30.42 4.44
CA LEU A 468 -21.11 30.58 3.60
C LEU A 468 -21.46 30.74 2.12
N SER A 469 -22.76 30.67 1.76
CA SER A 469 -23.24 30.73 0.38
C SER A 469 -23.91 32.07 0.08
N SER A 470 -23.91 32.42 -1.20
CA SER A 470 -24.62 33.55 -1.79
C SER A 470 -25.23 33.12 -3.13
N PRO A 471 -26.18 33.87 -3.71
CA PRO A 471 -26.79 33.52 -5.00
C PRO A 471 -25.80 33.34 -6.15
N THR A 472 -24.63 33.98 -6.07
CA THR A 472 -23.56 33.92 -7.09
C THR A 472 -22.44 32.93 -6.73
N THR A 473 -22.53 32.26 -5.58
CA THR A 473 -21.52 31.29 -5.15
C THR A 473 -21.39 30.17 -6.17
N LYS A 474 -20.15 29.81 -6.47
CA LYS A 474 -19.80 28.61 -7.25
C LYS A 474 -18.76 27.84 -6.48
N LEU A 475 -18.83 26.52 -6.56
CA LEU A 475 -17.82 25.63 -5.98
C LEU A 475 -16.95 25.04 -7.09
N ASN A 476 -15.69 24.83 -6.78
CA ASN A 476 -14.75 24.14 -7.67
C ASN A 476 -14.67 22.68 -7.22
N GLY A 477 -15.06 21.75 -8.08
CA GLY A 477 -14.82 20.33 -7.87
C GLY A 477 -13.52 19.89 -8.52
N ILE A 478 -12.80 18.97 -7.87
CA ILE A 478 -11.65 18.28 -8.45
C ILE A 478 -11.94 16.79 -8.44
N PHE A 479 -12.00 16.19 -9.62
CA PHE A 479 -12.17 14.75 -9.79
C PHE A 479 -10.82 14.11 -10.09
N TYR A 480 -10.49 13.07 -9.32
CA TYR A 480 -9.26 12.30 -9.39
C TYR A 480 -9.56 10.89 -9.90
N TRP A 481 -8.72 10.39 -10.80
CA TRP A 481 -8.78 9.00 -11.24
C TRP A 481 -7.37 8.42 -11.45
N ALA A 482 -7.25 7.12 -11.24
CA ALA A 482 -6.06 6.34 -11.53
C ALA A 482 -5.91 6.12 -13.05
N ALA A 483 -5.28 7.06 -13.76
CA ALA A 483 -5.13 6.99 -15.21
C ALA A 483 -4.16 5.87 -15.62
N ALA A 484 -4.48 5.19 -16.73
CA ALA A 484 -3.56 4.27 -17.38
C ALA A 484 -2.30 5.03 -17.87
N GLN A 485 -1.15 4.35 -17.79
CA GLN A 485 0.12 4.86 -18.29
C GLN A 485 0.61 4.01 -19.46
N GLN A 486 1.23 4.65 -20.45
CA GLN A 486 1.89 3.91 -21.52
C GLN A 486 3.10 3.18 -20.93
N LEU A 487 3.30 1.91 -21.33
CA LEU A 487 4.40 1.04 -20.91
C LEU A 487 4.42 0.65 -19.42
N SER A 488 3.42 1.05 -18.62
CA SER A 488 3.38 0.70 -17.19
C SER A 488 1.99 0.27 -16.75
N LYS A 489 1.95 -0.72 -15.86
CA LYS A 489 0.73 -1.12 -15.15
C LYS A 489 0.49 -0.34 -13.87
N ALA A 490 1.49 0.41 -13.38
CA ALA A 490 1.30 1.31 -12.25
C ALA A 490 0.35 2.46 -12.64
N PRO A 491 -0.68 2.76 -11.85
CA PRO A 491 -1.56 3.89 -12.11
C PRO A 491 -0.83 5.22 -11.94
N LYS A 492 -1.27 6.24 -12.69
CA LYS A 492 -0.95 7.64 -12.39
C LYS A 492 -2.21 8.40 -12.06
N TYR A 493 -2.32 8.83 -10.81
CA TYR A 493 -3.42 9.70 -10.42
C TYR A 493 -3.37 11.02 -11.17
N THR A 494 -4.43 11.28 -11.93
CA THR A 494 -4.64 12.51 -12.69
C THR A 494 -5.92 13.16 -12.20
N GLN A 495 -6.05 14.48 -12.45
CA GLN A 495 -7.19 15.27 -12.00
C GLN A 495 -7.78 16.13 -13.11
N ILE A 496 -9.10 16.34 -13.06
CA ILE A 496 -9.82 17.35 -13.84
C ILE A 496 -10.66 18.22 -12.91
N LYS A 497 -10.80 19.49 -13.29
CA LYS A 497 -11.59 20.46 -12.55
C LYS A 497 -12.95 20.65 -13.21
N PHE A 498 -13.98 20.82 -12.40
CA PHE A 498 -15.33 21.13 -12.85
C PHE A 498 -15.98 22.13 -11.88
N GLN A 499 -17.10 22.74 -12.28
CA GLN A 499 -17.83 23.66 -11.41
C GLN A 499 -19.14 23.06 -10.92
N LEU A 500 -19.50 23.43 -9.68
CA LEU A 500 -20.81 23.17 -9.12
C LEU A 500 -21.56 24.48 -8.90
N THR A 501 -22.86 24.45 -9.23
CA THR A 501 -23.79 25.58 -9.02
C THR A 501 -24.88 25.21 -8.03
N SER A 502 -25.48 26.21 -7.38
CA SER A 502 -26.59 25.98 -6.43
C SER A 502 -27.71 25.17 -7.08
N PHE A 503 -28.26 24.22 -6.32
CA PHE A 503 -29.30 23.30 -6.76
C PHE A 503 -30.56 23.42 -5.90
N LYS A 504 -30.44 23.26 -4.58
CA LYS A 504 -31.54 23.44 -3.63
C LYS A 504 -31.00 23.71 -2.23
N THR A 505 -31.85 24.22 -1.34
CA THR A 505 -31.55 24.29 0.08
C THR A 505 -32.16 23.09 0.81
N SER A 506 -31.47 22.58 1.83
CA SER A 506 -31.92 21.49 2.68
C SER A 506 -31.39 21.71 4.10
N GLY A 507 -32.29 21.98 5.05
CA GLY A 507 -31.91 22.33 6.42
C GLY A 507 -30.98 23.55 6.45
N LEU A 508 -29.82 23.42 7.10
CA LEU A 508 -28.81 24.48 7.20
C LEU A 508 -27.93 24.60 5.95
N TYR A 509 -28.10 23.74 4.95
CA TYR A 509 -27.16 23.59 3.83
C TYR A 509 -27.78 24.02 2.50
N THR A 510 -26.96 24.68 1.69
CA THR A 510 -27.20 24.84 0.25
C THR A 510 -26.49 23.70 -0.45
N ILE A 511 -27.24 22.90 -1.22
CA ILE A 511 -26.70 21.81 -2.03
C ILE A 511 -26.31 22.36 -3.39
N PHE A 512 -25.10 22.06 -3.81
CA PHE A 512 -24.53 22.39 -5.12
C PHE A 512 -24.44 21.14 -5.99
N GLN A 513 -24.51 21.33 -7.32
CA GLN A 513 -24.45 20.27 -8.32
C GLN A 513 -23.39 20.57 -9.36
N GLY A 514 -22.55 19.57 -9.66
CA GLY A 514 -21.70 19.57 -10.85
C GLY A 514 -21.79 18.24 -11.60
N LEU A 515 -21.46 18.30 -12.88
CA LEU A 515 -21.29 17.13 -13.72
C LEU A 515 -19.81 16.96 -14.04
N VAL A 516 -19.33 15.72 -14.00
CA VAL A 516 -17.97 15.38 -14.39
C VAL A 516 -17.97 14.03 -15.09
N ALA A 517 -17.14 13.90 -16.13
CA ALA A 517 -16.92 12.65 -16.84
C ALA A 517 -15.46 12.27 -16.73
N GLN A 518 -15.17 10.99 -16.48
CA GLN A 518 -13.80 10.51 -16.52
C GLN A 518 -13.26 10.67 -17.95
N PRO A 519 -12.12 11.36 -18.15
CA PRO A 519 -11.68 11.78 -19.47
C PRO A 519 -10.92 10.67 -20.25
N GLY A 520 -10.40 9.66 -19.56
CA GLY A 520 -9.61 8.59 -20.15
C GLY A 520 -9.76 7.28 -19.38
N GLU A 521 -9.08 6.24 -19.84
CA GLU A 521 -9.18 4.91 -19.23
C GLU A 521 -8.42 4.83 -17.90
N SER A 522 -8.94 3.98 -17.00
CA SER A 522 -8.27 3.64 -15.74
C SER A 522 -7.14 2.62 -15.98
N ALA A 523 -6.16 2.60 -15.09
CA ALA A 523 -5.12 1.57 -15.13
C ALA A 523 -5.72 0.16 -14.97
N PRO A 524 -5.17 -0.86 -15.66
CA PRO A 524 -5.62 -2.26 -15.51
C PRO A 524 -5.47 -2.75 -14.07
N GLY A 525 -6.39 -3.58 -13.59
CA GLY A 525 -6.37 -4.06 -12.20
C GLY A 525 -7.05 -3.13 -11.20
N GLY A 526 -7.54 -1.96 -11.63
CA GLY A 526 -8.36 -1.06 -10.83
C GLY A 526 -7.66 0.23 -10.40
N GLY A 527 -8.27 0.90 -9.44
CA GLY A 527 -7.79 2.17 -8.87
C GLY A 527 -8.95 3.07 -8.45
N GLY A 528 -8.80 3.69 -7.28
CA GLY A 528 -9.80 4.59 -6.69
C GLY A 528 -10.19 5.76 -7.58
N LEU A 529 -11.48 6.07 -7.61
CA LEU A 529 -11.99 7.36 -8.07
C LEU A 529 -12.23 8.23 -6.84
N SER A 530 -11.90 9.51 -6.90
CA SER A 530 -12.12 10.41 -5.77
C SER A 530 -12.53 11.79 -6.22
N VAL A 531 -13.26 12.49 -5.36
CA VAL A 531 -13.63 13.88 -5.60
C VAL A 531 -13.47 14.70 -4.33
N ASP A 532 -13.02 15.93 -4.46
CA ASP A 532 -13.21 16.94 -3.43
C ASP A 532 -13.79 18.23 -4.03
N VAL A 533 -14.31 19.07 -3.15
CA VAL A 533 -15.00 20.30 -3.52
C VAL A 533 -14.47 21.44 -2.67
N LEU A 534 -14.20 22.57 -3.31
CA LEU A 534 -13.58 23.74 -2.73
C LEU A 534 -14.49 24.96 -2.86
N LEU A 535 -14.50 25.78 -1.81
CA LEU A 535 -14.95 27.17 -1.84
C LEU A 535 -13.73 28.07 -1.59
N GLY A 536 -13.28 28.76 -2.64
CA GLY A 536 -12.04 29.55 -2.61
C GLY A 536 -10.81 28.67 -2.31
N THR A 537 -9.90 29.19 -1.48
CA THR A 537 -8.67 28.49 -1.05
C THR A 537 -8.72 28.01 0.40
N THR A 538 -9.77 28.37 1.15
CA THR A 538 -9.83 28.18 2.61
C THR A 538 -10.79 27.07 3.04
N GLN A 539 -11.73 26.68 2.18
CA GLN A 539 -12.70 25.62 2.46
C GLN A 539 -12.54 24.51 1.43
N ARG A 540 -12.33 23.29 1.91
CA ARG A 540 -12.19 22.08 1.10
C ARG A 540 -12.86 20.91 1.80
N SER A 541 -13.67 20.15 1.08
CA SER A 541 -14.21 18.89 1.59
C SER A 541 -13.08 17.86 1.76
N VAL A 542 -13.31 16.87 2.61
CA VAL A 542 -12.48 15.65 2.54
C VAL A 542 -12.62 15.04 1.14
N LYS A 543 -11.58 14.34 0.70
CA LYS A 543 -11.63 13.57 -0.54
C LYS A 543 -12.58 12.38 -0.36
N THR A 544 -13.61 12.34 -1.18
CA THR A 544 -14.65 11.31 -1.13
C THR A 544 -14.37 10.29 -2.21
N ASN A 545 -14.20 9.03 -1.82
CA ASN A 545 -14.08 7.91 -2.73
C ASN A 545 -15.42 7.68 -3.46
N LEU A 546 -15.39 7.56 -4.79
CA LEU A 546 -16.56 7.35 -5.65
C LEU A 546 -16.74 5.87 -6.07
N GLY A 547 -15.94 4.98 -5.48
CA GLY A 547 -15.93 3.54 -5.66
C GLY A 547 -15.03 3.07 -6.80
N SER A 548 -14.34 1.95 -6.59
CA SER A 548 -13.64 1.17 -7.61
C SER A 548 -14.41 -0.08 -8.04
N PHE A 549 -15.39 -0.51 -7.21
CA PHE A 549 -16.22 -1.72 -7.40
C PHE A 549 -17.69 -1.41 -7.09
N ASN A 550 -18.60 -2.22 -7.62
CA ASN A 550 -20.08 -2.10 -7.62
C ASN A 550 -20.78 -2.07 -6.23
N ILE A 551 -20.12 -1.63 -5.17
CA ILE A 551 -20.74 -1.46 -3.85
C ILE A 551 -21.28 -0.02 -3.79
N PRO A 552 -22.61 0.18 -3.66
CA PRO A 552 -23.23 1.48 -3.90
C PRO A 552 -23.08 2.36 -2.66
N PHE A 553 -21.93 3.02 -2.52
CA PHE A 553 -21.80 4.17 -1.63
C PHE A 553 -22.50 5.42 -2.21
N ILE A 554 -22.60 5.46 -3.54
CA ILE A 554 -23.32 6.46 -4.33
C ILE A 554 -24.38 5.77 -5.18
N GLY A 555 -25.42 6.50 -5.59
CA GLY A 555 -26.49 5.96 -6.41
C GLY A 555 -26.08 5.71 -7.86
N THR A 556 -26.82 4.85 -8.58
CA THR A 556 -26.72 4.70 -10.04
C THR A 556 -27.78 5.54 -10.74
N CYS A 557 -27.46 6.10 -11.91
CA CYS A 557 -28.42 6.82 -12.73
C CYS A 557 -28.09 6.74 -14.22
N SER A 558 -29.07 6.35 -15.03
CA SER A 558 -28.97 6.24 -16.49
C SER A 558 -29.84 7.27 -17.24
N LYS A 559 -30.32 8.32 -16.55
CA LYS A 559 -31.12 9.38 -17.18
C LYS A 559 -30.28 10.10 -18.25
N ALA A 560 -30.91 10.39 -19.39
CA ALA A 560 -30.28 11.14 -20.49
C ALA A 560 -29.78 12.52 -20.03
N ASP A 561 -30.58 13.24 -19.22
CA ASP A 561 -30.10 14.37 -18.44
C ASP A 561 -29.82 13.92 -17.00
N MET A 562 -28.53 13.71 -16.71
CA MET A 562 -28.09 13.31 -15.38
C MET A 562 -28.40 14.36 -14.29
N LYS A 563 -28.67 15.63 -14.65
CA LYS A 563 -29.05 16.65 -13.65
C LYS A 563 -30.35 16.33 -12.94
N LEU A 564 -31.19 15.48 -13.54
CA LEU A 564 -32.47 15.04 -13.01
C LEU A 564 -32.35 13.78 -12.12
N CYS A 565 -31.15 13.25 -11.88
CA CYS A 565 -30.96 12.10 -10.99
C CYS A 565 -31.32 12.49 -9.54
N GLY A 566 -32.17 11.69 -8.90
CA GLY A 566 -32.62 11.92 -7.51
C GLY A 566 -33.60 13.10 -7.33
N VAL A 567 -34.13 13.65 -8.42
CA VAL A 567 -35.20 14.67 -8.44
C VAL A 567 -36.57 14.01 -8.42
#